data_AF-F7QWS2-F1
#
_entry.id   AF-F7QWS2-F1
#
_cell.length_a   1.000
_cell.length_b   1.000
_cell.length_c   1.000
_cell.angle_alpha   90.00
_cell.angle_beta   90.00
_cell.angle_gamma   90.00
#
_symmetry.space_group_name_H-M   'P 1'
#
loop_
_entity.id
_entity.type
_entity.pdbx_description
1 polymer ?
#
loop_
_entity_poly.entity_id
_entity_poly.type
_entity_poly.pdbx_seq_one_letter_code
_entity_poly.pdbx_strand_id
1 'polypeptide(L)'
;MTAESIISMLKEISDNGNKKYPVTDFGGVFIFRITFFDKIPNDVANKLIDLNLPDEVIELLSCTNGLNLFEDEFQGMELGDPVCKIYSGQEILNRYQESIDKNLIPILLFRDYGEMCLNYL
;
A
#
# COMPACT_ATOMS: atom_id res chain seq x y z
N MET A 1 -14.67 -12.18 3.82
CA MET A 1 -14.51 -10.94 3.03
C MET A 1 -13.16 -11.07 2.34
N THR A 2 -13.11 -10.97 1.01
CA THR A 2 -11.89 -11.18 0.20
C THR A 2 -11.18 -9.85 -0.03
N ALA A 3 -9.89 -9.87 -0.40
CA ALA A 3 -9.16 -8.65 -0.74
C ALA A 3 -9.83 -7.94 -1.92
N GLU A 4 -10.33 -8.71 -2.90
CA GLU A 4 -11.09 -8.21 -4.04
C GLU A 4 -12.32 -7.39 -3.60
N SER A 5 -13.10 -7.91 -2.63
CA SER A 5 -14.29 -7.22 -2.13
C SER A 5 -13.95 -5.90 -1.43
N ILE A 6 -12.83 -5.85 -0.70
CA ILE A 6 -12.37 -4.62 -0.02
C ILE A 6 -11.88 -3.60 -1.06
N ILE A 7 -11.05 -4.01 -2.02
CA ILE A 7 -10.56 -3.11 -3.07
C ILE A 7 -11.70 -2.59 -3.94
N SER A 8 -12.69 -3.41 -4.27
CA SER A 8 -13.88 -2.97 -5.00
C SER A 8 -14.66 -1.91 -4.23
N MET A 9 -14.89 -2.12 -2.93
CA MET A 9 -15.54 -1.15 -2.06
C MET A 9 -14.74 0.15 -1.96
N LEU A 10 -13.41 0.07 -1.81
CA LEU A 10 -12.54 1.25 -1.77
C LEU A 10 -12.58 2.04 -3.08
N LYS A 11 -12.62 1.37 -4.24
CA LYS A 11 -12.79 2.01 -5.55
C LYS A 11 -14.14 2.68 -5.68
N GLU A 12 -15.22 2.05 -5.21
CA GLU A 12 -16.56 2.62 -5.26
C GLU A 12 -16.66 3.91 -4.42
N ILE A 13 -16.23 3.86 -3.16
CA ILE A 13 -16.35 5.03 -2.28
C ILE A 13 -15.51 6.21 -2.77
N SER A 14 -14.37 5.94 -3.42
CA SER A 14 -13.36 6.91 -3.86
C SER A 14 -13.48 7.35 -5.32
N ASP A 15 -14.51 6.91 -6.04
CA ASP A 15 -14.61 7.12 -7.49
C ASP A 15 -13.31 6.71 -8.20
N ASN A 16 -12.85 5.49 -7.92
CA ASN A 16 -11.61 4.91 -8.39
C ASN A 16 -10.38 5.80 -8.13
N GLY A 17 -10.35 6.47 -6.97
CA GLY A 17 -9.27 7.37 -6.54
C GLY A 17 -9.41 8.84 -6.97
N ASN A 18 -10.44 9.18 -7.74
CA ASN A 18 -10.66 10.57 -8.19
C ASN A 18 -11.24 11.47 -7.09
N LYS A 19 -11.87 10.87 -6.08
CA LYS A 19 -12.49 11.62 -4.98
C LYS A 19 -11.46 12.05 -3.95
N LYS A 20 -11.54 13.33 -3.59
CA LYS A 20 -10.80 13.96 -2.50
C LYS A 20 -11.65 14.00 -1.23
N TYR A 21 -11.06 13.67 -0.08
CA TYR A 21 -11.75 13.64 1.21
C TYR A 21 -11.15 14.66 2.17
N PRO A 22 -11.94 15.64 2.66
CA PRO A 22 -11.48 16.51 3.72
C PRO A 22 -11.40 15.76 5.04
N VAL A 23 -10.24 15.84 5.69
CA VAL A 23 -9.98 15.30 7.03
C VAL A 23 -9.58 16.45 7.93
N THR A 24 -10.16 16.50 9.13
CA THR A 24 -9.87 17.53 10.13
C THR A 24 -8.99 16.94 11.22
N ASP A 25 -7.87 17.61 11.50
CA ASP A 25 -6.97 17.27 12.60
C ASP A 25 -6.52 18.56 13.32
N PHE A 26 -5.78 18.44 14.44
CA PHE A 26 -5.28 19.56 15.23
C PHE A 26 -4.51 20.61 14.39
N GLY A 27 -3.89 20.19 13.29
CA GLY A 27 -3.15 21.07 12.36
C GLY A 27 -4.00 21.78 11.29
N GLY A 28 -5.29 21.43 11.14
CA GLY A 28 -6.19 22.04 10.16
C GLY A 28 -6.94 21.02 9.30
N VAL A 29 -7.36 21.45 8.10
CA VAL A 29 -8.06 20.59 7.13
C VAL A 29 -7.07 20.08 6.10
N PHE A 30 -6.92 18.76 6.04
CA PHE A 30 -6.14 18.04 5.06
C PHE A 30 -7.07 17.45 4.01
N ILE A 31 -6.57 17.28 2.79
CA ILE A 31 -7.31 16.62 1.72
C ILE A 31 -6.62 15.30 1.41
N PHE A 32 -7.32 14.19 1.64
CA PHE A 32 -6.81 12.85 1.40
C PHE A 32 -7.35 12.28 0.09
N ARG A 33 -6.49 11.54 -0.64
CA ARG A 33 -6.90 10.68 -1.76
C ARG A 33 -6.32 9.27 -1.61
N ILE A 34 -6.90 8.33 -2.35
CA ILE A 34 -6.44 6.94 -2.46
C ILE A 34 -6.00 6.72 -3.91
N THR A 35 -4.83 6.12 -4.12
CA THR A 35 -4.35 5.77 -5.46
C THR A 35 -4.18 4.27 -5.59
N PHE A 36 -4.90 3.71 -6.55
CA PHE A 36 -4.83 2.30 -6.95
C PHE A 36 -3.87 2.15 -8.12
N PHE A 37 -3.28 0.97 -8.24
CA PHE A 37 -2.36 0.61 -9.30
C PHE A 37 -2.89 -0.58 -10.09
N ASP A 38 -2.29 -0.81 -11.26
CA ASP A 38 -2.56 -1.99 -12.06
C ASP A 38 -2.18 -3.27 -11.30
N LYS A 39 -2.69 -4.40 -11.79
CA LYS A 39 -2.39 -5.71 -11.19
C LYS A 39 -0.90 -6.03 -11.27
N ILE A 40 -0.42 -6.82 -10.31
CA ILE A 40 0.97 -7.26 -10.29
C ILE A 40 1.33 -8.07 -11.55
N PRO A 41 2.50 -7.83 -12.18
CA PRO A 41 2.98 -8.67 -13.28
C PRO A 41 3.23 -10.12 -12.85
N ASN A 42 2.94 -11.07 -13.73
CA ASN A 42 3.06 -12.52 -13.42
C ASN A 42 4.47 -12.94 -12.98
N ASP A 43 5.52 -12.35 -13.57
CA ASP A 43 6.91 -12.68 -13.22
C ASP A 43 7.28 -12.19 -11.81
N VAL A 44 6.70 -11.07 -11.37
CA VAL A 44 6.84 -10.57 -10.00
C VAL A 44 6.04 -11.44 -9.04
N ALA A 45 4.81 -11.80 -9.39
CA ALA A 45 3.97 -12.70 -8.58
C ALA A 45 4.66 -14.03 -8.28
N ASN A 46 5.29 -14.66 -9.28
CA ASN A 46 6.02 -15.91 -9.08
C ASN A 46 7.18 -15.77 -8.08
N LYS A 47 7.95 -14.68 -8.15
CA LYS A 47 9.05 -14.41 -7.20
C LYS A 47 8.55 -14.16 -5.78
N LEU A 48 7.36 -13.59 -5.62
CA LEU A 48 6.75 -13.37 -4.32
C LEU A 48 6.27 -14.68 -3.68
N ILE A 49 5.82 -15.65 -4.49
CA ILE A 49 5.50 -17.01 -4.02
C ILE A 49 6.76 -17.68 -3.44
N ASP A 50 7.92 -17.50 -4.08
CA ASP A 50 9.20 -18.03 -3.58
C ASP A 50 9.61 -17.43 -2.22
N LEU A 51 9.07 -16.26 -1.85
CA LEU A 51 9.26 -15.65 -0.53
C LEU A 51 8.29 -16.17 0.54
N ASN A 52 7.44 -17.15 0.22
CA ASN A 52 6.40 -17.70 1.09
C ASN A 52 5.51 -16.62 1.73
N LEU A 53 5.21 -15.54 0.99
CA LEU A 53 4.28 -14.51 1.46
C LEU A 53 2.89 -15.11 1.73
N PRO A 54 2.15 -14.60 2.74
CA PRO A 54 0.78 -15.01 2.99
C PRO A 54 -0.09 -14.82 1.75
N ASP A 55 -0.97 -15.77 1.49
CA ASP A 55 -1.86 -15.77 0.33
C ASP A 55 -2.68 -14.48 0.26
N GLU A 56 -3.05 -13.88 1.40
CA GLU A 56 -3.81 -12.64 1.48
C GLU A 56 -3.03 -11.43 0.93
N VAL A 57 -1.71 -11.42 1.09
CA VAL A 57 -0.85 -10.35 0.54
C VAL A 57 -0.73 -10.52 -0.98
N ILE A 58 -0.58 -11.75 -1.46
CA ILE A 58 -0.57 -12.05 -2.91
C ILE A 58 -1.92 -11.69 -3.54
N GLU A 59 -3.04 -12.05 -2.88
CA GLU A 59 -4.39 -11.73 -3.32
C GLU A 59 -4.58 -10.21 -3.43
N LEU A 60 -4.15 -9.45 -2.42
CA LEU A 60 -4.19 -8.00 -2.45
C LEU A 60 -3.40 -7.42 -3.63
N LEU A 61 -2.16 -7.88 -3.85
CA LEU A 61 -1.30 -7.42 -4.95
C LEU A 61 -1.85 -7.79 -6.33
N SER A 62 -2.61 -8.89 -6.42
CA SER A 62 -3.34 -9.26 -7.64
C SER A 62 -4.52 -8.34 -7.93
N CYS A 63 -5.06 -7.66 -6.91
CA CYS A 63 -6.13 -6.67 -7.06
C CYS A 63 -5.59 -5.27 -7.39
N THR A 64 -4.46 -4.90 -6.78
CA THR A 64 -3.74 -3.62 -6.97
C THR A 64 -2.28 -3.81 -6.57
N ASN A 65 -1.33 -3.56 -7.48
CA ASN A 65 0.11 -3.80 -7.23
C ASN A 65 0.72 -2.70 -6.35
N GLY A 66 0.36 -2.72 -5.08
CA GLY A 66 0.57 -1.62 -4.14
C GLY A 66 -0.68 -0.76 -4.02
N LEU A 67 -0.69 0.14 -3.05
CA LEU A 67 -1.80 1.03 -2.76
C LEU A 67 -1.29 2.24 -1.98
N ASN A 68 -1.57 3.46 -2.45
CA ASN A 68 -1.29 4.66 -1.68
C ASN A 68 -2.58 5.06 -0.95
N LEU A 69 -2.53 5.04 0.38
CA LEU A 69 -3.61 5.40 1.25
C LEU A 69 -3.30 6.77 1.88
N PHE A 70 -4.27 7.67 1.72
CA PHE A 70 -4.27 8.98 2.34
C PHE A 70 -3.07 9.83 1.91
N GLU A 71 -2.91 10.00 0.60
CA GLU A 71 -2.03 11.05 0.07
C GLU A 71 -2.65 12.40 0.42
N ASP A 72 -1.90 13.22 1.15
CA ASP A 72 -2.43 14.39 1.82
C ASP A 72 -1.92 15.71 1.23
N GLU A 73 -2.87 16.65 1.14
CA GLU A 73 -2.65 18.01 0.69
C GLU A 73 -3.14 18.98 1.77
N PHE A 74 -2.35 20.00 2.08
CA PHE A 74 -2.75 21.10 2.96
C PHE A 74 -2.63 22.42 2.20
N GLN A 75 -3.74 23.16 2.08
CA GLN A 75 -3.81 24.45 1.39
C GLN A 75 -3.26 24.43 -0.05
N GLY A 76 -3.50 23.37 -0.83
CA GLY A 76 -2.98 23.26 -2.19
C GLY A 76 -1.59 22.64 -2.30
N MET A 77 -0.91 22.35 -1.18
CA MET A 77 0.44 21.79 -1.17
C MET A 77 0.40 20.31 -0.76
N GLU A 78 0.94 19.44 -1.61
CA GLU A 78 1.17 18.03 -1.27
C GLU A 78 2.21 17.93 -0.15
N LEU A 79 1.91 17.15 0.89
CA LEU A 79 2.75 17.03 2.09
C LEU A 79 3.79 15.90 2.00
N GLY A 80 3.96 15.32 0.81
CA GLY A 80 4.95 14.30 0.50
C GLY A 80 4.33 12.96 0.17
N ASP A 81 4.96 11.89 0.63
CA ASP A 81 4.51 10.52 0.41
C ASP A 81 3.17 10.23 1.12
N PRO A 82 2.37 9.26 0.64
CA PRO A 82 1.16 8.80 1.33
C PRO A 82 1.41 8.48 2.81
N VAL A 83 0.42 8.77 3.66
CA VAL A 83 0.47 8.40 5.10
C VAL A 83 0.67 6.90 5.26
N CYS A 84 0.03 6.08 4.42
CA CYS A 84 0.26 4.65 4.36
C CYS A 84 0.47 4.19 2.91
N LYS A 85 1.59 3.54 2.63
CA LYS A 85 1.91 2.95 1.33
C LYS A 85 2.02 1.45 1.44
N ILE A 86 1.10 0.72 0.83
CA ILE A 86 1.27 -0.71 0.58
C ILE A 86 2.25 -0.85 -0.57
N TYR A 87 3.35 -1.55 -0.35
CA TYR A 87 4.39 -1.71 -1.36
C TYR A 87 3.89 -2.55 -2.53
N SER A 88 4.31 -2.17 -3.73
CA SER A 88 4.19 -3.05 -4.90
C SER A 88 5.03 -4.32 -4.69
N GLY A 89 4.71 -5.38 -5.44
CA GLY A 89 5.48 -6.61 -5.38
C GLY A 89 6.98 -6.41 -5.64
N GLN A 90 7.33 -5.53 -6.57
CA GLN A 90 8.74 -5.24 -6.87
C GLN A 90 9.43 -4.50 -5.73
N GLU A 91 8.73 -3.57 -5.05
CA GLU A 91 9.26 -2.91 -3.86
C GLU A 91 9.48 -3.89 -2.71
N ILE A 92 8.55 -4.82 -2.48
CA ILE A 92 8.72 -5.89 -1.48
C ILE A 92 9.98 -6.71 -1.78
N LEU A 93 10.17 -7.13 -3.04
CA LEU A 93 11.36 -7.89 -3.44
C LEU A 93 12.65 -7.11 -3.22
N ASN A 94 12.69 -5.84 -3.63
CA ASN A 94 13.88 -4.99 -3.49
C ASN A 94 14.21 -4.76 -2.00
N ARG A 95 13.20 -4.41 -1.20
CA ARG A 95 13.37 -4.17 0.24
C ARG A 95 13.76 -5.42 0.99
N TYR A 96 13.18 -6.57 0.65
CA TYR A 96 13.59 -7.84 1.22
C TYR A 96 15.04 -8.18 0.87
N GLN A 97 15.51 -7.89 -0.35
CA GLN A 97 16.91 -8.07 -0.73
C GLN A 97 17.85 -7.20 0.12
N GLU A 98 17.45 -5.95 0.37
CA GLU A 98 18.19 -4.97 1.18
C GLU A 98 18.07 -5.19 2.70
N SER A 99 17.06 -5.96 3.15
CA SER A 99 16.80 -6.20 4.58
C SER A 99 17.98 -6.90 5.26
N ILE A 100 18.34 -6.37 6.43
CA ILE A 100 19.36 -6.93 7.34
C ILE A 100 18.84 -8.23 7.98
N ASP A 101 17.55 -8.30 8.28
CA ASP A 101 16.90 -9.47 8.87
C ASP A 101 16.01 -10.16 7.84
N LYS A 102 16.42 -11.37 7.40
CA LYS A 102 15.67 -12.16 6.42
C LYS A 102 14.42 -12.83 7.00
N ASN A 103 14.14 -12.69 8.30
CA ASN A 103 12.87 -13.11 8.89
C ASN A 103 11.79 -12.03 8.80
N LEU A 104 12.17 -10.79 8.44
CA LEU A 104 11.28 -9.65 8.32
C LEU A 104 11.10 -9.29 6.85
N ILE A 105 9.88 -9.42 6.34
CA ILE A 105 9.54 -9.00 4.97
C ILE A 105 8.72 -7.70 5.03
N PRO A 106 9.27 -6.56 4.59
CA PRO A 106 8.54 -5.29 4.56
C PRO A 106 7.39 -5.35 3.56
N ILE A 107 6.18 -5.02 3.98
CA ILE A 107 4.97 -5.07 3.13
C ILE A 107 4.30 -3.70 2.96
N LEU A 108 4.49 -2.77 3.89
CA LEU A 108 3.97 -1.41 3.79
C LEU A 108 4.78 -0.42 4.62
N LEU A 109 4.67 0.86 4.27
CA LEU A 109 5.23 2.00 4.99
C LEU A 109 4.11 2.79 5.66
N PHE A 110 4.28 3.11 6.94
CA PHE A 110 3.61 4.24 7.57
C PHE A 110 4.58 5.42 7.62
N ARG A 111 4.26 6.54 6.98
CA ARG A 111 5.17 7.69 6.82
C ARG A 111 5.81 8.13 8.14
N ASP A 112 5.03 8.13 9.22
CA ASP A 112 5.45 8.64 10.53
C ASP A 112 5.96 7.55 11.49
N TYR A 113 5.86 6.26 11.13
CA TYR A 113 6.20 5.14 12.01
C TYR A 113 7.24 4.16 11.44
N GLY A 114 7.43 4.14 10.12
CA GLY A 114 8.34 3.23 9.43
C GLY A 114 7.63 2.02 8.81
N GLU A 115 8.39 0.96 8.56
CA GLU A 115 7.92 -0.22 7.84
C GLU A 115 7.16 -1.18 8.76
N MET A 116 6.03 -1.68 8.27
CA MET A 116 5.40 -2.87 8.82
C MET A 116 5.91 -4.09 8.05
N CYS A 117 6.43 -5.06 8.79
CA CYS A 117 6.98 -6.29 8.26
C CYS A 117 6.12 -7.50 8.67
N LEU A 118 6.07 -8.50 7.80
CA LEU A 118 5.69 -9.84 8.18
C LEU A 118 6.86 -10.50 8.89
N ASN A 119 6.57 -11.27 9.94
CA ASN A 119 7.57 -11.98 10.74
C ASN A 119 7.28 -13.49 10.71
N TYR A 120 8.29 -14.28 10.36
CA TYR A 120 8.20 -15.75 10.27
C TYR A 120 8.86 -16.49 11.44
N LEU A 121 9.16 -15.80 12.53
CA LEU A 121 9.64 -16.41 13.79
C LEU A 121 8.59 -17.31 14.46
#